data_AF-A0A2I0QYN1-F1
#
_entry.id   AF-A0A2I0QYN1-F1
#
_cell.length_a   1.000
_cell.length_b   1.000
_cell.length_c   1.000
_cell.angle_alpha   90.00
_cell.angle_beta   90.00
_cell.angle_gamma   90.00
#
_symmetry.space_group_name_H-M   'P 1'
#
loop_
_entity.id
_entity.type
_entity.pdbx_description
1 polymer ?
#
loop_
_entity_poly.entity_id
_entity_poly.type
_entity_poly.pdbx_seq_one_letter_code
_entity_poly.pdbx_strand_id
1 'polypeptide(L)'
;NKIEVFYTGPGHTPDNLVVWLPERKILFGGCFIKPYGLGNLGDANLEAWPKSAKLLISKYGKAKLVVPSHSEAGDASLLKLTLEQAVKGLNESKKPSKLSN
;
A
#
# COMPACT_ATOMS: atom_id res chain seq x y z
N ASN A 1 3.18 21.40 -14.74
CA ASN A 1 2.58 20.63 -13.64
C ASN A 1 1.71 19.51 -14.18
N LYS A 2 2.28 18.31 -14.28
CA LYS A 2 1.54 17.08 -14.60
C LYS A 2 1.06 16.38 -13.33
N ILE A 3 -0.11 15.75 -13.41
CA ILE A 3 -0.69 14.89 -12.37
C ILE A 3 -1.01 13.56 -13.04
N GLU A 4 -0.51 12.46 -12.48
CA GLU A 4 -0.79 11.11 -12.97
C GLU A 4 -1.59 10.34 -11.91
N VAL A 5 -2.66 9.68 -12.33
CA VAL A 5 -3.44 8.76 -11.49
C VAL A 5 -3.13 7.34 -11.94
N PHE A 6 -2.82 6.46 -10.99
CA PHE A 6 -2.41 5.10 -11.30
C PHE A 6 -3.14 4.09 -10.41
N TYR A 7 -3.64 3.04 -11.04
CA TYR A 7 -4.21 1.87 -10.38
C TYR A 7 -3.15 0.78 -10.24
N THR A 8 -2.82 0.41 -9.02
CA THR A 8 -1.81 -0.62 -8.70
C THR A 8 -2.40 -2.03 -8.62
N GLY A 9 -3.72 -2.15 -8.74
CA GLY A 9 -4.48 -3.35 -8.38
C GLY A 9 -5.12 -3.26 -6.98
N PRO A 10 -5.92 -4.27 -6.60
CA PRO A 10 -6.62 -4.29 -5.32
C PRO A 10 -5.66 -4.32 -4.12
N GLY A 11 -6.04 -3.66 -3.03
CA GLY A 11 -5.28 -3.64 -1.79
C GLY A 11 -6.17 -3.31 -0.60
N HIS A 12 -6.12 -2.06 -0.12
CA HIS A 12 -6.97 -1.60 0.97
C HIS A 12 -8.46 -1.68 0.62
N THR A 13 -8.77 -1.36 -0.64
CA THR A 13 -10.07 -1.56 -1.28
C THR A 13 -9.85 -2.11 -2.70
N PRO A 14 -10.88 -2.61 -3.40
CA PRO A 14 -10.72 -3.08 -4.77
C PRO A 14 -10.36 -1.97 -5.77
N ASP A 15 -10.65 -0.71 -5.44
CA ASP A 15 -10.62 0.45 -6.33
C ASP A 15 -9.56 1.50 -5.96
N ASN A 16 -8.69 1.22 -5.00
CA ASN A 16 -7.68 2.20 -4.55
C ASN A 16 -6.82 2.75 -5.71
N LEU A 17 -6.62 4.07 -5.73
CA LEU A 17 -5.74 4.75 -6.69
C LEU A 17 -4.61 5.46 -5.95
N VAL A 18 -3.49 5.66 -6.65
CA VAL A 18 -2.40 6.52 -6.19
C VAL A 18 -2.22 7.69 -7.15
N VAL A 19 -1.69 8.80 -6.65
CA VAL A 19 -1.43 10.00 -7.45
C VAL A 19 0.06 10.31 -7.44
N TRP A 20 0.63 10.54 -8.62
CA TRP A 20 2.05 10.82 -8.81
C TRP A 20 2.27 12.23 -9.37
N LEU A 21 3.21 12.94 -8.76
CA LEU A 21 3.67 14.26 -9.20
C LEU A 21 5.12 14.12 -9.73
N PRO A 22 5.32 13.91 -11.04
CA PRO A 22 6.62 13.53 -11.60
C PRO A 22 7.71 14.59 -11.39
N GLU A 23 7.36 15.87 -11.53
CA GLU A 23 8.29 16.99 -11.40
C GLU A 23 8.84 17.15 -9.97
N ARG A 24 8.12 16.66 -8.96
CA ARG A 24 8.51 16.73 -7.54
C ARG A 24 8.93 15.37 -6.98
N LYS A 25 8.68 14.30 -7.72
CA LYS A 25 8.82 12.91 -7.27
C LYS A 25 8.03 12.62 -5.98
N ILE A 26 6.81 13.16 -5.91
CA ILE A 26 5.89 12.96 -4.77
C ILE A 26 4.84 11.94 -5.17
N LEU A 27 4.67 10.92 -4.34
CA LEU A 27 3.59 9.95 -4.45
C LEU A 27 2.59 10.16 -3.31
N PHE A 28 1.36 10.53 -3.65
CA PHE A 28 0.24 10.38 -2.74
C PHE A 28 -0.29 8.96 -2.84
N GLY A 29 -0.05 8.17 -1.80
CA GLY A 29 -0.37 6.75 -1.76
C GLY A 29 -1.70 6.43 -1.08
N GLY A 30 -2.36 7.45 -0.50
CA GLY A 30 -3.66 7.31 0.15
C GLY A 30 -3.67 6.23 1.24
N CYS A 31 -4.80 5.54 1.36
CA CYS A 31 -4.97 4.42 2.31
C CYS A 31 -4.29 3.12 1.86
N PHE A 32 -3.76 3.05 0.63
CA PHE A 32 -2.99 1.89 0.17
C PHE A 32 -1.64 1.77 0.91
N ILE A 33 -1.03 2.91 1.27
CA ILE A 33 0.22 2.95 2.02
C ILE A 33 -0.07 2.78 3.52
N LYS A 34 0.43 1.67 4.06
CA LYS A 34 0.15 1.19 5.42
C LYS A 34 1.43 0.64 6.06
N PRO A 35 2.40 1.50 6.44
CA PRO A 35 3.70 1.05 6.96
C PRO A 35 3.63 0.40 8.35
N TYR A 36 2.62 0.75 9.16
CA TYR A 36 2.53 0.36 10.59
C TYR A 36 1.35 -0.57 10.91
N GLY A 37 0.72 -1.14 9.88
CA GLY A 37 -0.43 -2.03 10.00
C GLY A 37 -1.52 -1.71 8.99
N LEU A 38 -2.22 -2.73 8.49
CA LEU A 38 -3.15 -2.60 7.36
C LEU A 38 -4.44 -1.85 7.70
N GLY A 39 -4.80 -1.76 8.98
CA GLY A 39 -6.03 -1.10 9.43
C GLY A 39 -7.26 -1.98 9.22
N ASN A 40 -8.40 -1.37 8.87
CA ASN A 40 -9.63 -2.09 8.57
C ASN A 40 -9.48 -2.92 7.28
N LEU A 41 -9.87 -4.19 7.34
CA LEU A 41 -9.75 -5.17 6.26
C LEU A 41 -11.11 -5.55 5.63
N GLY A 42 -12.22 -4.93 6.05
CA GLY A 42 -13.57 -5.30 5.60
C GLY A 42 -13.75 -5.33 4.08
N ASP A 43 -13.14 -4.37 3.38
CA ASP A 43 -13.17 -4.28 1.91
C ASP A 43 -11.82 -4.62 1.26
N ALA A 44 -10.85 -5.10 2.05
CA ALA A 44 -9.50 -5.32 1.58
C ALA A 44 -9.37 -6.61 0.76
N ASN A 45 -8.48 -6.59 -0.23
CA ASN A 45 -8.06 -7.79 -0.94
C ASN A 45 -6.63 -8.18 -0.52
N LEU A 46 -6.54 -8.98 0.55
CA LEU A 46 -5.26 -9.43 1.10
C LEU A 46 -4.45 -10.32 0.14
N GLU A 47 -5.12 -11.07 -0.74
CA GLU A 47 -4.43 -11.93 -1.71
C GLU A 47 -3.70 -11.12 -2.79
N ALA A 48 -4.32 -10.01 -3.23
CA ALA A 48 -3.78 -9.14 -4.26
C ALA A 48 -2.79 -8.10 -3.72
N TRP A 49 -2.99 -7.61 -2.49
CA TRP A 49 -2.24 -6.47 -1.94
C TRP A 49 -0.71 -6.62 -2.04
N PRO A 50 -0.08 -7.78 -1.74
CA PRO A 50 1.36 -7.95 -1.91
C PRO A 50 1.83 -7.77 -3.36
N LYS A 51 1.06 -8.25 -4.34
CA LYS A 51 1.39 -8.08 -5.76
C LYS A 51 1.24 -6.62 -6.19
N SER A 52 0.17 -5.97 -5.74
CA SER A 52 -0.06 -4.54 -6.00
C SER A 52 1.00 -3.65 -5.36
N ALA A 53 1.47 -3.98 -4.16
CA ALA A 53 2.55 -3.26 -3.49
C ALA A 53 3.89 -3.44 -4.23
N LYS A 54 4.19 -4.64 -4.74
CA LYS A 54 5.37 -4.86 -5.60
C LYS A 54 5.33 -4.03 -6.88
N LEU A 55 4.17 -3.94 -7.53
CA LEU A 55 3.98 -3.10 -8.73
C LEU A 55 4.15 -1.61 -8.41
N LEU A 56 3.63 -1.16 -7.26
CA LEU A 56 3.82 0.22 -6.82
C LEU A 56 5.30 0.54 -6.57
N ILE A 57 6.05 -0.38 -5.93
CA ILE A 57 7.50 -0.24 -5.70
C ILE A 57 8.27 -0.18 -7.03
N SER A 58 7.96 -1.06 -7.99
CA SER A 58 8.69 -1.09 -9.27
C SER A 58 8.51 0.21 -10.05
N LYS A 59 7.32 0.82 -9.98
CA LYS A 59 7.00 2.06 -10.69
C LYS A 59 7.50 3.32 -9.96
N TYR A 60 7.38 3.37 -8.63
CA TYR A 60 7.60 4.58 -7.83
C TYR A 60 8.67 4.45 -6.74
N GLY A 61 9.51 3.41 -6.79
CA GLY A 61 10.61 3.19 -5.83
C GLY A 61 11.67 4.31 -5.76
N LYS A 62 11.60 5.30 -6.66
CA LYS A 62 12.45 6.51 -6.66
C LYS A 62 11.72 7.76 -6.14
N ALA A 63 10.57 7.60 -5.48
CA ALA A 63 9.85 8.69 -4.84
C ALA A 63 10.73 9.39 -3.79
N LYS A 64 10.74 10.72 -3.81
CA LYS A 64 11.39 11.53 -2.77
C LYS A 64 10.52 11.65 -1.53
N LEU A 65 9.20 11.73 -1.73
CA LEU A 65 8.20 11.83 -0.68
C LEU A 65 7.05 10.88 -1.01
N VAL A 66 6.59 10.14 -0.02
CA VAL A 66 5.40 9.30 -0.04
C VAL A 66 4.48 9.82 1.04
N VAL A 67 3.24 10.13 0.67
CA VAL A 67 2.22 10.69 1.55
C VAL A 67 1.10 9.66 1.76
N PRO A 68 1.04 9.00 2.93
CA PRO A 68 -0.05 8.11 3.33
C PRO A 68 -1.27 8.90 3.84
N SER A 69 -2.44 8.26 3.93
CA SER A 69 -3.63 8.90 4.51
C SER A 69 -3.66 8.95 6.04
N HIS A 70 -2.96 8.05 6.74
CA HIS A 70 -3.14 7.82 8.18
C HIS A 70 -1.82 7.70 8.97
N SER A 71 -0.73 8.20 8.41
CA SER A 71 0.56 8.32 9.08
C SER A 71 1.32 9.51 8.52
N GLU A 72 2.42 9.87 9.16
CA GLU A 72 3.29 10.94 8.65
C GLU A 72 3.84 10.60 7.26
N ALA A 73 4.13 11.66 6.50
CA ALA A 73 4.82 11.53 5.23
C ALA A 73 6.26 11.04 5.44
N GLY A 74 6.75 10.24 4.51
CA GLY A 74 8.09 9.68 4.57
C GLY A 74 8.70 9.56 3.18
N ASP A 75 9.77 8.79 3.05
CA ASP A 75 10.42 8.53 1.77
C ASP A 75 9.94 7.21 1.13
N ALA A 76 10.63 6.75 0.10
CA ALA A 76 10.32 5.49 -0.58
C ALA A 76 10.37 4.24 0.32
N SER A 77 10.94 4.30 1.53
CA SER A 77 10.92 3.20 2.51
C SER A 77 9.49 2.79 2.90
N LEU A 78 8.54 3.74 2.90
CA LEU A 78 7.13 3.45 3.21
C LEU A 78 6.50 2.45 2.24
N LEU A 79 6.99 2.38 0.99
CA LEU A 79 6.52 1.41 0.00
C LEU A 79 6.93 -0.02 0.39
N LYS A 80 8.18 -0.18 0.87
CA LYS A 80 8.70 -1.49 1.33
C LYS A 80 8.00 -1.94 2.60
N LEU A 81 7.83 -1.05 3.58
CA LEU A 81 7.08 -1.35 4.80
C LEU A 81 5.63 -1.76 4.48
N THR A 82 4.98 -1.09 3.53
CA THR A 82 3.63 -1.48 3.09
C THR A 82 3.61 -2.89 2.48
N LEU A 83 4.60 -3.24 1.66
CA LEU A 83 4.73 -4.61 1.13
C LEU A 83 4.90 -5.63 2.26
N GLU A 84 5.75 -5.35 3.25
CA GLU A 84 5.97 -6.23 4.40
C GLU A 84 4.68 -6.43 5.20
N GLN A 85 3.92 -5.35 5.46
CA GLN A 85 2.62 -5.44 6.13
C GLN A 85 1.60 -6.22 5.30
N ALA A 86 1.56 -6.04 3.99
CA ALA A 86 0.65 -6.78 3.12
C ALA A 86 0.97 -8.29 3.12
N VAL A 87 2.26 -8.66 3.05
CA VAL A 87 2.71 -10.06 3.13
C VAL A 87 2.37 -10.66 4.50
N LYS A 88 2.63 -9.91 5.57
CA LYS A 88 2.29 -10.32 6.94
C LYS A 88 0.78 -10.56 7.08
N GLY A 89 -0.04 -9.61 6.64
CA GLY A 89 -1.50 -9.72 6.71
C GLY A 89 -2.06 -10.89 5.90
N LEU A 90 -1.52 -11.14 4.70
CA LEU A 90 -1.89 -12.32 3.92
C LEU A 90 -1.53 -13.62 4.66
N ASN A 91 -0.33 -13.71 5.23
CA ASN A 91 0.09 -14.89 5.98
C ASN A 91 -0.78 -15.11 7.24
N GLU A 92 -1.16 -14.04 7.93
CA GLU A 92 -2.03 -14.11 9.11
C GLU A 92 -3.45 -14.55 8.75
N SER A 93 -4.00 -14.09 7.62
CA SER A 93 -5.33 -14.52 7.15
C SER A 93 -5.41 -16.01 6.79
N LYS A 94 -4.27 -16.63 6.48
CA LYS A 94 -4.17 -18.06 6.12
C LYS A 94 -3.91 -18.96 7.33
N LYS A 95 -3.64 -18.40 8.51
CA LYS A 95 -3.46 -19.21 9.71
C LYS A 95 -4.81 -19.85 10.07
N PRO A 96 -4.85 -21.14 10.41
CA PRO A 96 -6.07 -21.74 10.92
C PRO A 96 -6.51 -20.95 12.15
N SER A 97 -7.81 -20.61 12.20
CA SER A 97 -8.45 -20.10 13.40
C SER A 97 -8.09 -21.04 14.56
N LYS A 98 -7.40 -20.51 15.58
CA LYS A 98 -7.46 -21.16 16.89
C LYS A 98 -8.88 -20.93 17.37
N LEU A 99 -9.77 -21.90 17.12
CA LEU A 99 -11.00 -21.99 17.87
C LEU A 99 -10.61 -21.97 19.35
N SER A 100 -10.91 -20.87 20.03
CA SER A 100 -10.95 -20.83 21.48
C SER A 100 -12.12 -21.70 21.90
N ASN A 101 -11.81 -22.80 22.59
CA ASN A 101 -12.75 -23.49 23.48
C ASN A 101 -13.22 -22.55 24.58
#